data_AF-A0A965AF64-F1
#
_entry.id   AF-A0A965AF64-F1
#
_cell.length_a   1.000
_cell.length_b   1.000
_cell.length_c   1.000
_cell.angle_alpha   90.00
_cell.angle_beta   90.00
_cell.angle_gamma   90.00
#
_symmetry.space_group_name_H-M   'P 1'
#
loop_
_entity.id
_entity.type
_entity.pdbx_description
1 polymer ?
#
loop_
_entity_poly.entity_id
_entity_poly.type
_entity_poly.pdbx_seq_one_letter_code
_entity_poly.pdbx_strand_id
1 'polypeptide(L)' 'MRKTVHYICENPDAVAIRYDTIRTVLIDTFPYMIHFSVNHEKRTITIIAILHTSRDPENWKGRK' A
#
# COMPACT_ATOMS: atom_id res chain seq x y z
N MET A 1 -7.28 8.60 -3.82
CA MET A 1 -7.54 7.20 -3.38
C MET A 1 -8.05 6.30 -4.51
N ARG A 2 -9.25 6.52 -5.08
CA ARG A 2 -9.80 5.64 -6.15
C ARG A 2 -8.88 5.49 -7.37
N LYS A 3 -8.24 6.59 -7.81
CA LYS A 3 -7.26 6.60 -8.91
C LYS A 3 -6.05 5.70 -8.62
N THR A 4 -5.46 5.86 -7.43
CA THR A 4 -4.31 5.05 -6.97
C THR A 4 -4.64 3.56 -6.94
N VAL A 5 -5.82 3.17 -6.43
CA VAL A 5 -6.26 1.77 -6.42
C VAL A 5 -6.43 1.23 -7.84
N HIS A 6 -7.05 2.01 -8.73
CA HIS A 6 -7.20 1.62 -10.13
C HIS A 6 -5.85 1.37 -10.82
N TYR A 7 -4.89 2.28 -10.61
CA TYR A 7 -3.52 2.13 -11.10
C TYR A 7 -2.85 0.84 -10.61
N ILE A 8 -2.98 0.53 -9.31
CA ILE A 8 -2.42 -0.71 -8.73
C ILE A 8 -3.08 -1.96 -9.35
N CYS A 9 -4.39 -1.92 -9.64
CA CYS A 9 -5.09 -3.04 -10.26
C CYS A 9 -4.65 -3.28 -11.71
N GLU A 10 -4.40 -2.21 -12.48
CA GLU A 10 -3.96 -2.32 -13.87
C GLU A 10 -2.47 -2.67 -13.97
N ASN A 11 -1.64 -2.14 -13.07
CA ASN A 11 -0.19 -2.24 -13.12
C ASN A 11 0.41 -2.64 -11.75
N PRO A 12 0.06 -3.81 -11.21
CA PRO A 12 0.50 -4.22 -9.87
C PRO A 12 2.03 -4.34 -9.75
N ASP A 13 2.71 -4.70 -10.84
CA ASP A 13 4.16 -4.92 -10.87
C ASP A 13 4.97 -3.65 -11.11
N ALA A 14 4.32 -2.57 -11.57
CA ALA A 14 4.97 -1.28 -11.79
C ALA A 14 5.37 -0.57 -10.48
N VAL A 15 4.81 -1.01 -9.35
CA VAL A 15 5.14 -0.45 -8.03
C VAL A 15 6.25 -1.27 -7.39
N ALA A 16 7.39 -0.67 -7.08
CA ALA A 16 8.51 -1.39 -6.48
C ALA A 16 8.15 -2.08 -5.15
N ILE A 17 8.75 -3.26 -4.93
CA ILE A 17 8.72 -3.95 -3.64
C ILE A 17 9.60 -3.16 -2.67
N ARG A 18 9.05 -2.81 -1.51
CA ARG A 18 9.76 -2.05 -0.48
C ARG A 18 10.46 -2.97 0.53
N TYR A 19 9.86 -4.11 0.87
CA TYR A 19 10.41 -5.14 1.75
C TYR A 19 9.66 -6.46 1.55
N ASP A 20 10.37 -7.59 1.61
CA ASP A 20 9.86 -8.94 1.33
C ASP A 20 9.01 -9.04 0.05
N THR A 21 7.68 -8.98 0.21
CA THR A 21 6.68 -9.04 -0.86
C THR A 21 5.72 -7.85 -0.84
N ILE A 22 5.99 -6.87 0.01
CA ILE A 22 5.13 -5.70 0.21
C ILE A 22 5.55 -4.59 -0.73
N ARG A 23 4.59 -4.12 -1.52
CA ARG A 23 4.68 -2.96 -2.40
C ARG A 23 4.02 -1.77 -1.71
N THR A 24 4.54 -0.58 -1.99
CA THR A 24 4.01 0.66 -1.39
C THR A 24 3.82 1.74 -2.42
N VAL A 25 2.66 2.40 -2.42
CA VAL A 25 2.38 3.52 -3.32
C VAL A 25 1.81 4.71 -2.55
N LEU A 26 2.24 5.91 -2.91
CA LEU A 26 1.70 7.16 -2.39
C LEU A 26 0.29 7.40 -2.94
N ILE A 27 -0.60 7.86 -2.07
CA ILE A 27 -1.93 8.33 -2.47
C ILE A 27 -1.80 9.83 -2.79
N ASP A 28 -2.55 10.30 -3.79
CA ASP A 28 -2.64 11.73 -4.15
C ASP A 28 -2.97 12.63 -2.94
N THR A 29 -3.66 12.08 -1.94
CA THR A 29 -3.86 12.74 -0.65
C THR A 29 -2.60 12.54 0.19
N PHE A 30 -1.69 13.49 0.09
CA PHE A 30 -0.48 13.51 0.91
C PHE A 30 -0.83 13.65 2.40
N PRO A 31 -0.08 13.01 3.33
CA PRO A 31 1.02 12.07 3.13
C PRO A 31 0.61 10.62 3.40
N TYR A 32 -0.42 10.08 2.73
CA TYR A 32 -0.84 8.69 2.92
C TYR A 32 -0.20 7.74 1.91
N MET A 33 0.14 6.52 2.36
CA MET A 33 0.74 5.46 1.56
C MET A 33 -0.04 4.16 1.76
N ILE A 34 -0.31 3.45 0.66
CA ILE A 34 -0.94 2.13 0.67
C ILE A 34 0.15 1.08 0.70
N HIS A 35 0.07 0.17 1.66
CA HIS A 35 0.87 -1.04 1.72
C HIS A 35 0.03 -2.20 1.21
N PHE A 36 0.50 -2.90 0.18
CA PHE A 36 -0.23 -4.00 -0.43
C PHE A 36 0.72 -5.11 -0.88
N SER A 37 0.17 -6.31 -1.04
CA SER A 37 0.84 -7.44 -1.67
C SER A 37 0.05 -7.93 -2.88
N VAL A 38 0.75 -8.56 -3.81
CA VAL A 38 0.18 -9.09 -5.06
C VAL A 38 0.33 -10.60 -5.04
N ASN A 39 -0.79 -11.32 -5.14
CA ASN A 39 -0.79 -12.76 -5.32
C ASN A 39 -1.14 -13.07 -6.78
N HIS A 40 -0.14 -13.44 -7.58
CA HIS A 40 -0.31 -13.72 -8.99
C HIS A 40 -1.09 -15.02 -9.26
N GLU A 41 -0.93 -16.05 -8.44
CA GLU A 41 -1.64 -17.32 -8.58
C GLU A 41 -3.15 -17.13 -8.43
N LYS A 42 -3.55 -16.33 -7.42
CA LYS A 42 -4.95 -16.01 -7.12
C LYS A 42 -5.45 -14.76 -7.84
N ARG A 43 -4.59 -14.10 -8.64
CA ARG A 43 -4.87 -12.80 -9.28
C ARG A 43 -5.52 -11.78 -8.33
N THR A 44 -5.03 -11.75 -7.09
CA THR A 44 -5.62 -10.97 -6.00
C THR A 44 -4.61 -9.96 -5.48
N ILE A 45 -5.07 -8.73 -5.23
CA ILE A 45 -4.29 -7.69 -4.58
C ILE A 45 -4.85 -7.50 -3.17
N THR A 46 -4.00 -7.67 -2.16
CA THR A 46 -4.39 -7.51 -0.77
C THR A 46 -3.85 -6.19 -0.24
N ILE A 47 -4.73 -5.27 0.10
CA ILE A 47 -4.36 -4.04 0.81
C ILE A 47 -4.24 -4.36 2.30
N ILE A 48 -3.04 -4.18 2.85
CA ILE A 48 -2.71 -4.52 4.23
C ILE A 48 -2.99 -3.33 5.15
N ALA A 49 -2.54 -2.13 4.73
CA ALA A 49 -2.69 -0.92 5.52
C ALA A 49 -2.63 0.35 4.67
N ILE A 50 -3.23 1.42 5.17
CA ILE A 50 -3.05 2.79 4.67
C ILE A 50 -2.46 3.61 5.81
N LEU A 51 -1.21 4.03 5.65
CA LEU A 51 -0.43 4.67 6.71
C LEU A 51 0.01 6.07 6.30
N HIS A 52 0.12 6.95 7.29
CA HIS A 52 0.59 8.32 7.09
C HIS A 52 2.12 8.33 7.18
N THR A 53 2.81 8.76 6.14
CA THR A 53 4.27 8.57 6.00
C THR A 53 5.10 9.46 6.93
N SER A 54 4.55 10.56 7.43
CA SER A 54 5.23 11.45 8.39
C SER A 54 4.77 11.26 9.84
N ARG A 55 3.86 10.32 10.12
CA ARG A 55 3.47 10.00 11.49
C ARG A 55 4.39 8.93 12.04
N ASP A 56 4.75 9.08 13.30
CA ASP A 56 5.56 8.08 14.00
C ASP A 56 4.82 6.71 14.00
N PRO A 57 5.44 5.66 13.43
CA PRO A 57 4.86 4.32 13.38
C PRO A 57 4.61 3.72 14.77
N GLU A 58 5.27 4.18 15.83
CA GLU A 58 5.02 3.70 17.19
C GLU A 58 3.61 4.03 17.69
N ASN A 59 3.01 5.12 17.19
CA ASN A 59 1.61 5.47 17.48
C ASN A 59 0.62 4.40 17.01
N TRP A 60 1.02 3.48 16.12
CA TRP A 60 0.20 2.36 15.69
C TRP A 60 0.01 1.31 16.81
N LYS A 61 1.02 1.10 17.66
CA LYS A 61 1.03 0.06 18.71
C LYS A 61 -0.07 0.26 19.77
N GLY A 62 -0.59 1.48 19.91
CA GLY A 62 -1.58 1.86 20.93
C GLY A 62 -3.05 1.87 20.47
N ARG A 63 -3.35 1.54 19.21
CA ARG A 63 -4.74 1.48 18.72
C ARG A 63 -5.36 0.14 19.12
N LYS A 64 -6.23 0.17 20.13
CA LYS A 64 -7.19 -0.91 20.44
C LYS A 64 -8.40 -0.85 19.51
#